data_AF-A0A974H5C7-F1
#
_entry.id   AF-A0A974H5C7-F1
#
_cell.length_a   1.000
_cell.length_b   1.000
_cell.length_c   1.000
_cell.angle_alpha   90.00
_cell.angle_beta   90.00
_cell.angle_gamma   90.00
#
_symmetry.space_group_name_H-M   'P 1'
#
loop_
_entity.id
_entity.type
_entity.pdbx_description
1 polymer ?
#
loop_
_entity_poly.entity_id
_entity_poly.type
_entity_poly.pdbx_seq_one_letter_code
_entity_poly.pdbx_strand_id
1 'polypeptide(L)'
;MGHQQLYWSHPRKFGQGSRSCRVCSNRHGLIRKYGLNMCRQCFRQYAKDIGFVKNCDVLLAFQTEPRLAMLSYYSISLLEHHYLLD
;
A
#
# COMPACT_ATOMS: atom_id res chain seq x y z
N MET A 1 33.30 7.04 -26.96
CA MET A 1 32.80 7.63 -25.69
C MET A 1 31.29 7.96 -25.69
N GLY A 2 30.51 7.69 -26.74
CA GLY A 2 29.08 8.06 -26.78
C GLY A 2 28.11 7.23 -25.91
N HIS A 3 28.49 6.02 -25.49
CA HIS A 3 27.62 5.13 -24.70
C HIS A 3 27.18 5.75 -23.36
N GLN A 4 28.04 6.55 -22.73
CA GLN A 4 27.76 7.17 -21.43
C GLN A 4 26.63 8.21 -21.50
N GLN A 5 26.43 8.86 -22.64
CA GLN A 5 25.36 9.85 -22.83
C GLN A 5 24.00 9.22 -23.18
N LEU A 6 24.01 7.96 -23.65
CA LEU A 6 22.80 7.24 -24.05
C LEU A 6 22.20 6.41 -22.90
N TYR A 7 23.06 5.87 -22.02
CA TYR A 7 22.60 5.11 -20.87
C TYR A 7 21.84 6.00 -19.88
N TRP A 8 20.62 5.60 -19.50
CA TRP A 8 19.79 6.32 -18.54
C TRP A 8 19.41 7.77 -18.94
N SER A 9 19.43 8.08 -20.24
CA SER A 9 19.10 9.39 -20.79
C SER A 9 17.66 9.84 -20.52
N HIS A 10 16.71 8.90 -20.47
CA HIS A 10 15.31 9.23 -20.23
C HIS A 10 15.06 9.58 -18.74
N PRO A 11 14.53 10.78 -18.44
CA PRO A 11 14.22 11.16 -17.07
C PRO A 11 13.11 10.26 -16.49
N ARG A 12 13.33 9.71 -15.29
CA ARG A 12 12.37 8.85 -14.56
C ARG A 12 11.85 9.52 -13.29
N LYS A 13 11.57 10.81 -13.34
CA LYS A 13 11.08 11.58 -12.18
C LYS A 13 9.61 11.30 -11.85
N PHE A 14 8.82 10.88 -12.83
CA PHE A 14 7.37 10.70 -12.72
C PHE A 14 6.86 9.46 -13.49
N GLY A 15 5.57 9.15 -13.32
CA GLY A 15 4.93 7.99 -13.95
C GLY A 15 5.18 6.66 -13.26
N GLN A 16 4.65 5.57 -13.83
CA GLN A 16 4.75 4.22 -13.25
C GLN A 16 6.21 3.72 -13.20
N GLY A 17 7.01 4.04 -14.22
CA GLY A 17 8.43 3.65 -14.31
C GLY A 17 9.36 4.31 -13.28
N SER A 18 8.92 5.40 -12.66
CA SER A 18 9.70 6.14 -11.64
C SER A 18 9.71 5.47 -10.28
N ARG A 19 8.72 4.61 -10.00
CA ARG A 19 8.47 4.07 -8.67
C ARG A 19 8.53 2.56 -8.71
N SER A 20 8.92 1.97 -7.59
CA SER A 20 8.96 0.52 -7.41
C SER A 20 8.59 0.17 -5.97
N CYS A 21 8.11 -1.06 -5.78
CA CYS A 21 7.83 -1.60 -4.47
C CYS A 21 9.11 -1.71 -3.64
N ARG A 22 9.05 -1.25 -2.38
CA ARG A 22 10.17 -1.34 -1.43
C ARG A 22 10.65 -2.77 -1.12
N VAL A 23 9.79 -3.77 -1.34
CA VAL A 23 10.10 -5.18 -1.03
C VAL A 23 10.52 -5.96 -2.27
N CYS A 24 9.67 -5.99 -3.31
CA CYS A 24 9.87 -6.85 -4.47
C CYS A 24 10.38 -6.12 -5.72
N SER A 25 10.62 -4.80 -5.65
CA SER A 25 11.02 -3.94 -6.78
C SER A 25 10.05 -3.94 -7.98
N ASN A 26 8.89 -4.61 -7.88
CA ASN A 26 7.86 -4.58 -8.90
C ASN A 26 7.26 -3.16 -9.02
N ARG A 27 6.94 -2.74 -10.24
CA ARG A 27 6.33 -1.44 -10.54
C ARG A 27 4.80 -1.50 -10.60
N HIS A 28 4.24 -2.70 -10.75
CA HIS A 28 2.81 -2.91 -10.87
C HIS A 28 2.12 -3.03 -9.51
N GLY A 29 0.87 -2.56 -9.44
CA GLY A 29 0.02 -2.72 -8.25
C GLY A 29 0.59 -2.08 -6.99
N LEU A 30 1.26 -0.94 -7.15
CA LEU A 30 1.89 -0.21 -6.07
C LEU A 30 0.85 0.59 -5.27
N ILE A 31 0.70 0.26 -3.99
CA ILE A 31 -0.10 0.99 -3.01
C ILE A 31 0.72 2.20 -2.56
N ARG A 32 0.22 3.39 -2.90
CA ARG A 32 0.89 4.68 -2.66
C ARG A 32 0.28 5.48 -1.51
N LYS A 33 -0.86 5.04 -0.97
CA LYS A 33 -1.55 5.72 0.12
C LYS A 33 -0.74 5.56 1.41
N TYR A 34 -0.78 6.59 2.25
CA TYR A 34 -0.04 6.66 3.51
C TYR A 34 1.49 6.50 3.39
N GLY A 35 2.06 6.70 2.21
CA GLY A 35 3.51 6.60 2.00
C GLY A 35 4.09 5.18 2.05
N LEU A 36 3.25 4.14 2.01
CA LEU A 36 3.69 2.74 2.11
C LEU A 36 4.62 2.31 0.97
N ASN A 37 4.33 2.70 -0.27
CA ASN A 37 5.09 2.34 -1.47
C ASN A 37 5.36 0.82 -1.58
N MET A 38 4.32 0.02 -1.34
CA MET A 38 4.36 -1.45 -1.36
C MET A 38 3.46 -2.03 -2.44
N CYS A 39 3.82 -3.17 -3.01
CA CYS A 39 2.96 -3.89 -3.94
C CYS A 39 1.78 -4.54 -3.20
N ARG A 40 0.62 -4.71 -3.85
CA ARG A 40 -0.56 -5.34 -3.22
C ARG A 40 -0.32 -6.75 -2.66
N GLN A 41 0.54 -7.53 -3.31
CA GLN A 41 0.90 -8.88 -2.84
C GLN A 41 1.75 -8.81 -1.56
N CYS A 42 2.74 -7.93 -1.58
CA CYS A 42 3.63 -7.61 -0.46
C CYS A 42 2.83 -7.10 0.74
N PHE A 43 1.89 -6.18 0.49
CA PHE A 43 1.04 -5.62 1.52
C PHE A 43 0.23 -6.70 2.24
N ARG A 44 -0.33 -7.69 1.53
CA ARG A 44 -1.07 -8.79 2.16
C ARG A 44 -0.22 -9.68 3.05
N GLN A 45 1.07 -9.83 2.75
CA GLN A 45 2.01 -10.59 3.57
C GLN A 45 2.32 -9.85 4.87
N TYR A 46 2.61 -8.54 4.78
CA TYR A 46 3.02 -7.72 5.92
C TYR A 46 1.87 -6.97 6.61
N ALA A 47 0.62 -7.14 6.16
CA ALA A 47 -0.53 -6.39 6.69
C ALA A 47 -0.67 -6.54 8.20
N LYS A 48 -0.51 -7.77 8.71
CA LYS A 48 -0.61 -8.07 10.15
C LYS A 48 0.51 -7.39 10.95
N ASP A 49 1.74 -7.44 10.46
CA ASP A 49 2.91 -6.86 11.13
C ASP A 49 2.87 -5.33 11.15
N ILE A 50 2.26 -4.72 10.13
CA ILE A 50 2.03 -3.27 10.08
C ILE A 50 0.86 -2.86 11.01
N GLY A 51 0.04 -3.82 11.47
CA GLY A 51 -1.11 -3.58 12.34
C GLY A 51 -2.45 -3.40 11.60
N PHE A 52 -2.52 -3.73 10.32
CA PHE A 52 -3.79 -3.80 9.59
C PHE A 52 -4.53 -5.08 9.94
N VAL A 53 -5.64 -4.94 10.65
CA VAL A 53 -6.60 -6.01 10.97
C VAL A 53 -7.81 -5.90 10.05
N LYS A 54 -8.35 -7.04 9.61
CA LYS A 54 -9.61 -7.04 8.86
C LYS A 54 -10.76 -6.82 9.83
N ASN A 55 -11.71 -6.00 9.42
CA ASN A 55 -12.89 -5.66 10.21
C ASN A 55 -13.76 -6.87 10.61
N CYS A 56 -13.68 -7.99 9.89
CA CYS A 56 -14.36 -9.23 10.28
C CYS A 56 -13.64 -9.96 11.44
N ASP A 57 -12.33 -9.76 11.61
CA ASP A 57 -11.55 -10.40 12.68
C ASP A 57 -11.75 -9.70 14.03
N VAL A 58 -12.12 -8.41 14.03
CA VAL A 58 -12.33 -7.63 15.26
C VAL A 58 -13.64 -7.98 15.96
N LEU A 59 -14.64 -8.53 15.25
CA LEU A 59 -15.88 -9.01 15.88
C LEU A 59 -15.64 -10.13 16.90
N LEU A 60 -14.54 -10.88 16.78
CA LEU A 60 -14.13 -11.89 17.76
C LEU A 60 -13.25 -11.33 18.90
N ALA A 61 -12.70 -10.11 18.75
CA ALA A 61 -11.87 -9.44 19.76
C ALA A 61 -12.66 -8.44 20.64
N PHE A 62 -13.97 -8.30 20.42
CA PHE A 62 -14.85 -7.32 21.07
C PHE A 62 -15.19 -7.59 22.55
N GLN A 63 -14.52 -8.52 23.23
CA GLN A 63 -14.76 -8.76 24.64
C GLN A 63 -14.02 -7.81 25.60
N THR A 64 -13.10 -6.93 25.15
CA THR A 64 -12.34 -6.11 26.11
C THR A 64 -12.36 -4.58 26.00
N GLU A 65 -12.48 -3.86 24.88
CA GLU A 65 -12.54 -2.36 24.94
C GLU A 65 -13.18 -1.67 23.68
N PRO A 66 -14.38 -1.06 23.76
CA PRO A 66 -15.17 -0.63 22.58
C PRO A 66 -14.97 0.82 22.07
N ARG A 67 -14.28 1.73 22.77
CA ARG A 67 -14.27 3.17 22.40
C ARG A 67 -13.29 3.57 21.27
N LEU A 68 -12.21 2.82 21.05
CA LEU A 68 -11.21 3.14 20.02
C LEU A 68 -11.51 2.51 18.64
N ALA A 69 -12.43 1.55 18.57
CA ALA A 69 -12.69 0.77 17.35
C ALA A 69 -13.51 1.53 16.29
N MET A 70 -14.38 2.47 16.68
CA MET A 70 -15.25 3.17 15.71
C MET A 70 -14.51 4.14 14.77
N LEU A 71 -13.40 4.74 15.22
CA LEU A 71 -12.65 5.73 14.42
C LEU A 71 -11.74 5.07 13.36
N SER A 72 -11.31 3.82 13.57
CA SER A 72 -10.52 3.07 12.57
C SER A 72 -11.42 2.53 11.46
N TYR A 73 -12.62 2.07 11.78
CA TYR A 73 -13.57 1.48 10.83
C TYR A 73 -14.03 2.47 9.75
N TYR A 74 -14.35 3.72 10.13
CA TYR A 74 -14.79 4.75 9.17
C TYR A 74 -13.68 5.16 8.20
N SER A 75 -12.40 4.98 8.58
CA SER A 75 -11.25 5.27 7.73
C SER A 75 -10.92 4.15 6.74
N ILE A 76 -11.21 2.88 7.09
CA ILE A 76 -10.92 1.68 6.28
C ILE A 76 -12.00 1.42 5.23
N SER A 77 -13.28 1.67 5.53
CA SER A 77 -14.38 1.51 4.55
C SER A 77 -14.34 2.55 3.43
N LEU A 78 -13.92 3.79 3.73
CA LEU A 78 -13.55 4.79 2.70
C LEU A 78 -12.31 4.39 1.88
N LEU A 79 -11.49 3.46 2.37
CA LEU A 79 -10.36 2.90 1.63
C LEU A 79 -10.81 1.84 0.63
N GLU A 80 -11.59 0.86 1.06
CA GLU A 80 -12.05 -0.24 0.18
C GLU A 80 -12.94 0.28 -0.96
N HIS A 81 -13.84 1.24 -0.70
CA HIS A 81 -14.64 1.86 -1.77
C HIS A 81 -13.79 2.65 -2.78
N HIS A 82 -12.62 3.15 -2.39
CA HIS A 82 -11.71 3.89 -3.28
C HIS A 82 -10.67 2.97 -3.97
N TYR A 83 -10.48 1.73 -3.51
CA TYR A 83 -9.57 0.75 -4.12
C TYR A 83 -10.27 -0.24 -5.07
N LEU A 84 -11.60 -0.19 -5.17
CA LEU A 84 -12.42 -1.03 -6.07
C LEU A 84 -12.90 -0.28 -7.32
N LEU A 85 -12.57 1.01 -7.45
CA LEU A 85 -12.96 1.88 -8.58
C LEU A 85 -11.79 2.31 -9.47
N ASP A 86 -10.59 1.74 -9.27
CA ASP A 86 -9.44 1.83 -10.19
C ASP A 86 -8.97 0.43 -10.61
#